data_AF-A0A8T3KZV7-F1
#
_entry.id   AF-A0A8T3KZV7-F1
#
_cell.length_a   1.000
_cell.length_b   1.000
_cell.length_c   1.000
_cell.angle_alpha   90.00
_cell.angle_beta   90.00
_cell.angle_gamma   90.00
#
_symmetry.space_group_name_H-M   'P 1'
#
loop_
_entity.id
_entity.type
_entity.pdbx_description
1 polymer ?
#
loop_
_entity_poly.entity_id
_entity_poly.type
_entity_poly.pdbx_seq_one_letter_code
_entity_poly.pdbx_strand_id
1 'polypeptide(L)'
;MRAKLFFGLYLFSFGLACGGEIQAAGAALPEQLTYKISYQGIFSGFIHLDIARADLRVAGETVKIAGRVAKVATLKVTTEPYRKAEVLFPVRYQYRSWYEPNGENALLVTESLQADEISNEMIWFDRDEGVGHRYEVKATASDGGKRPPLELLQKFADLQVWPAVLEESYQQGIGRDEMFDHLSMMQRLRVLDLQPGQVLDLPVFTGKQLKNYRVVVTSEPIEGKAEESALLKLQIFSYDAAEDDAGQITYIWLSADDQRVPLRFYAERAFGYLEAVLESGESGGESLGGFTPATNAFEQLEAFYF
;
A
#
# COMPACT_ATOMS: atom_id res chain seq x y z
N MET A 1 -21.26 -0.37 -3.62
CA MET A 1 -20.87 -0.74 -2.22
C MET A 1 -20.22 -2.12 -2.07
N ARG A 2 -20.74 -3.20 -2.69
CA ARG A 2 -20.31 -4.60 -2.39
C ARG A 2 -18.81 -4.84 -2.64
N ALA A 3 -18.26 -4.38 -3.76
CA ALA A 3 -16.85 -4.59 -4.09
C ALA A 3 -15.86 -4.01 -3.04
N LYS A 4 -16.09 -2.79 -2.53
CA LYS A 4 -15.27 -2.17 -1.45
C LYS A 4 -15.32 -2.95 -0.12
N LEU A 5 -16.30 -3.84 0.06
CA LEU A 5 -16.45 -4.71 1.23
C LEU A 5 -15.78 -6.09 0.98
N PHE A 6 -15.93 -6.62 -0.24
CA PHE A 6 -15.39 -7.93 -0.64
C PHE A 6 -13.86 -7.97 -0.68
N PHE A 7 -13.22 -6.90 -1.17
CA PHE A 7 -11.77 -6.85 -1.34
C PHE A 7 -10.97 -6.46 -0.09
N GLY A 8 -11.63 -6.13 1.04
CA GLY A 8 -10.98 -5.97 2.35
C GLY A 8 -9.81 -4.97 2.41
N LEU A 9 -9.72 -4.07 1.43
CA LEU A 9 -8.53 -3.24 1.12
C LEU A 9 -8.35 -2.03 2.06
N TYR A 10 -9.14 -1.99 3.13
CA TYR A 10 -9.05 -1.05 4.25
C TYR A 10 -8.21 -1.64 5.39
N LEU A 11 -6.95 -1.96 5.09
CA LEU A 11 -5.91 -1.61 6.07
C LEU A 11 -5.99 -0.09 6.31
N PHE A 12 -5.44 0.43 7.42
CA PHE A 12 -5.48 1.87 7.67
C PHE A 12 -5.73 2.33 9.17
N SER A 13 -4.93 1.98 10.20
CA SER A 13 -4.48 2.82 11.38
C SER A 13 -5.48 3.24 12.54
N PHE A 14 -5.29 4.00 13.67
CA PHE A 14 -4.18 4.70 14.44
C PHE A 14 -3.27 3.69 15.20
N GLY A 15 -2.22 3.90 16.03
CA GLY A 15 -1.59 4.93 16.92
C GLY A 15 -0.27 4.33 17.55
N LEU A 16 0.66 4.98 18.28
CA LEU A 16 1.01 6.41 18.53
C LEU A 16 2.40 6.57 19.27
N ALA A 17 3.47 6.98 18.56
CA ALA A 17 4.79 7.55 18.98
C ALA A 17 5.78 6.86 19.97
N CYS A 18 6.99 6.57 19.48
CA CYS A 18 8.27 6.83 20.16
C CYS A 18 9.39 7.14 19.14
N GLY A 19 10.31 8.05 19.46
CA GLY A 19 11.30 8.57 18.51
C GLY A 19 12.71 7.98 18.65
N GLY A 20 13.34 7.66 17.52
CA GLY A 20 14.76 7.35 17.40
C GLY A 20 15.29 7.75 16.02
N GLU A 21 16.53 8.22 15.94
CA GLU A 21 17.15 8.64 14.67
C GLU A 21 17.56 7.42 13.83
N ILE A 22 16.62 6.88 13.04
CA ILE A 22 16.90 5.79 12.10
C ILE A 22 17.43 6.38 10.79
N GLN A 23 18.69 6.08 10.46
CA GLN A 23 19.31 6.49 9.21
C GLN A 23 18.69 5.72 8.04
N ALA A 24 18.31 6.43 6.98
CA ALA A 24 17.71 5.83 5.79
C ALA A 24 18.81 5.27 4.85
N ALA A 25 18.78 3.96 4.62
CA ALA A 25 19.67 3.27 3.69
C ALA A 25 19.08 3.26 2.27
N GLY A 26 19.74 3.96 1.34
CA GLY A 26 19.51 3.84 -0.10
C GLY A 26 18.23 4.51 -0.63
N ALA A 27 18.36 5.23 -1.74
CA ALA A 27 17.19 5.71 -2.47
C ALA A 27 16.59 4.56 -3.30
N ALA A 28 15.46 3.98 -2.85
CA ALA A 28 14.74 2.89 -3.52
C ALA A 28 14.73 2.99 -5.07
N LEU A 29 15.19 1.93 -5.74
CA LEU A 29 15.41 1.87 -7.19
C LEU A 29 14.09 1.91 -7.98
N PRO A 30 14.13 2.21 -9.30
CA PRO A 30 13.03 1.87 -10.20
C PRO A 30 12.76 0.35 -10.11
N GLU A 31 11.52 -0.01 -9.77
CA GLU A 31 11.10 -1.40 -9.61
C GLU A 31 9.73 -1.62 -10.28
N GLN A 32 9.49 -2.84 -10.75
CA GLN A 32 8.16 -3.34 -11.08
C GLN A 32 8.01 -4.74 -10.49
N LEU A 33 6.98 -4.96 -9.69
CA LEU A 33 6.73 -6.19 -8.93
C LEU A 33 5.28 -6.65 -9.20
N THR A 34 5.10 -7.87 -9.66
CA THR A 34 3.80 -8.46 -10.01
C THR A 34 3.47 -9.61 -9.06
N TYR A 35 2.26 -9.59 -8.50
CA TYR A 35 1.79 -10.50 -7.46
C TYR A 35 0.50 -11.22 -7.88
N LYS A 36 0.39 -12.49 -7.49
CA LYS A 36 -0.86 -13.25 -7.47
C LYS A 36 -1.58 -12.96 -6.17
N ILE A 37 -2.83 -12.48 -6.23
CA ILE A 37 -3.72 -12.37 -5.08
C ILE A 37 -4.68 -13.55 -5.06
N SER A 38 -4.72 -14.21 -3.92
CA SER A 38 -5.55 -15.39 -3.67
C SER A 38 -6.39 -15.22 -2.39
N TYR A 39 -7.46 -16.01 -2.29
CA TYR A 39 -8.46 -15.90 -1.24
C TYR A 39 -8.96 -17.28 -0.80
N GLN A 40 -9.13 -17.47 0.51
CA GLN A 40 -9.80 -18.64 1.09
C GLN A 40 -10.76 -18.19 2.20
N GLY A 41 -12.04 -18.56 2.09
CA GLY A 41 -13.04 -18.21 3.09
C GLY A 41 -14.47 -18.59 2.70
N ILE A 42 -15.46 -18.00 3.36
CA ILE A 42 -16.88 -18.39 3.22
C ILE A 42 -17.36 -18.33 1.76
N PHE A 43 -16.96 -17.30 1.02
CA PHE A 43 -17.34 -17.09 -0.39
C PHE A 43 -16.67 -18.05 -1.38
N SER A 44 -15.58 -18.72 -1.00
CA SER A 44 -14.93 -19.76 -1.81
C SER A 44 -15.27 -21.18 -1.33
N GLY A 45 -16.16 -21.32 -0.35
CA GLY A 45 -16.42 -22.60 0.32
C GLY A 45 -15.20 -23.13 1.08
N PHE A 46 -14.34 -22.23 1.57
CA PHE A 46 -13.02 -22.51 2.16
C PHE A 46 -12.03 -23.21 1.22
N ILE A 47 -12.22 -23.12 -0.10
CA ILE A 47 -11.22 -23.51 -1.10
C ILE A 47 -10.29 -22.31 -1.36
N HIS A 48 -8.97 -22.52 -1.45
CA HIS A 48 -8.04 -21.48 -1.88
C HIS A 48 -8.23 -21.20 -3.38
N LEU A 49 -8.45 -19.94 -3.75
CA LEU A 49 -8.70 -19.50 -5.12
C LEU A 49 -7.84 -18.29 -5.47
N ASP A 50 -7.12 -18.36 -6.59
CA ASP A 50 -6.51 -17.18 -7.20
C ASP A 50 -7.60 -16.29 -7.79
N ILE A 51 -7.60 -14.99 -7.43
CA ILE A 51 -8.70 -14.06 -7.74
C ILE A 51 -8.29 -12.77 -8.44
N ALA A 52 -7.07 -12.26 -8.24
CA ALA A 52 -6.62 -11.02 -8.85
C ALA A 52 -5.11 -10.98 -9.04
N ARG A 53 -4.63 -10.12 -9.94
CA ARG A 53 -3.20 -9.78 -10.07
C ARG A 53 -3.00 -8.38 -9.53
N ALA A 54 -1.92 -8.15 -8.79
CA ALA A 54 -1.46 -6.82 -8.44
C ALA A 54 -0.14 -6.49 -9.14
N ASP A 55 -0.06 -5.30 -9.73
CA ASP A 55 1.15 -4.78 -10.36
C ASP A 55 1.58 -3.51 -9.62
N LEU A 56 2.63 -3.61 -8.80
CA LEU A 56 3.27 -2.50 -8.10
C LEU A 56 4.45 -1.98 -8.93
N ARG A 57 4.57 -0.66 -9.08
CA ARG A 57 5.69 -0.03 -9.79
C ARG A 57 6.15 1.25 -9.11
N VAL A 58 7.46 1.41 -8.91
CA VAL A 58 8.09 2.67 -8.50
C VAL A 58 8.81 3.30 -9.70
N ALA A 59 8.54 4.58 -9.95
CA ALA A 59 9.24 5.35 -10.97
C ALA A 59 10.65 5.72 -10.49
N GLY A 60 11.66 5.47 -11.34
CA GLY A 60 13.04 5.91 -11.09
C GLY A 60 13.24 7.41 -11.31
N GLU A 61 12.37 8.05 -12.09
CA GLU A 61 12.35 9.51 -12.25
C GLU A 61 11.59 10.18 -11.12
N THR A 62 12.14 11.27 -10.59
CA THR A 62 11.45 12.14 -9.63
C THR A 62 10.67 13.24 -10.35
N VAL A 63 9.50 13.57 -9.83
CA VAL A 63 8.64 14.67 -10.32
C VAL A 63 8.58 15.79 -9.28
N LYS A 64 7.90 16.89 -9.61
CA LYS A 64 7.56 17.95 -8.65
C LYS A 64 6.06 18.02 -8.36
N ILE A 65 5.72 18.23 -7.09
CA ILE A 65 4.37 18.40 -6.54
C ILE A 65 4.45 19.57 -5.54
N ALA A 66 3.66 20.65 -5.72
CA ALA A 66 3.70 21.84 -4.88
C ALA A 66 5.14 22.33 -4.57
N GLY A 67 5.97 22.45 -5.62
CA GLY A 67 7.40 22.80 -5.51
C GLY A 67 8.35 21.71 -4.98
N ARG A 68 7.87 20.80 -4.14
CA ARG A 68 8.61 19.68 -3.52
C ARG A 68 8.97 18.59 -4.54
N VAL A 69 10.06 17.87 -4.29
CA VAL A 69 10.50 16.73 -5.11
C VAL A 69 9.82 15.45 -4.61
N ALA A 70 9.31 14.63 -5.53
CA ALA A 70 8.58 13.42 -5.21
C ALA A 70 9.04 12.22 -6.05
N LYS A 71 9.17 11.05 -5.42
CA LYS A 71 9.07 9.75 -6.10
C LYS A 71 7.61 9.41 -6.35
N VAL A 72 7.35 8.42 -7.21
CA VAL A 72 6.00 7.98 -7.55
C VAL A 72 5.91 6.46 -7.43
N ALA A 73 4.99 5.97 -6.61
CA ALA A 73 4.60 4.56 -6.56
C ALA A 73 3.19 4.39 -7.13
N THR A 74 2.96 3.33 -7.92
CA THR A 74 1.65 2.99 -8.47
C THR A 74 1.37 1.51 -8.22
N LEU A 75 0.32 1.22 -7.47
CA LEU A 75 -0.26 -0.11 -7.33
C LEU A 75 -1.49 -0.21 -8.25
N LYS A 76 -1.55 -1.23 -9.10
CA LYS A 76 -2.76 -1.62 -9.82
C LYS A 76 -3.22 -2.97 -9.33
N VAL A 77 -4.54 -3.20 -9.27
CA VAL A 77 -5.11 -4.54 -8.97
C VAL A 77 -6.22 -4.84 -9.98
N THR A 78 -6.21 -6.04 -10.54
CA THR A 78 -7.18 -6.47 -11.57
C THR A 78 -7.59 -7.93 -11.43
N THR A 79 -8.88 -8.20 -11.55
CA THR A 79 -9.45 -9.57 -11.61
C THR A 79 -9.41 -10.17 -13.02
N GLU A 80 -9.04 -9.39 -14.03
CA GLU A 80 -9.18 -9.68 -15.47
C GLU A 80 -8.70 -11.06 -15.94
N PRO A 81 -7.51 -11.56 -15.57
CA PRO A 81 -7.08 -12.90 -15.99
C PRO A 81 -7.78 -14.05 -15.21
N TYR A 82 -8.40 -13.77 -14.06
CA TYR A 82 -9.03 -14.78 -13.19
C TYR A 82 -10.52 -14.91 -13.49
N ARG A 83 -10.85 -15.57 -14.61
CA ARG A 83 -12.21 -15.73 -15.16
C ARG A 83 -13.32 -16.02 -14.13
N LYS A 84 -13.05 -16.79 -13.06
CA LYS A 84 -14.04 -17.06 -11.99
C LYS A 84 -14.35 -15.82 -11.15
N ALA A 85 -13.32 -15.04 -10.78
CA ALA A 85 -13.47 -13.80 -10.04
C ALA A 85 -14.05 -12.69 -10.91
N GLU A 86 -13.52 -12.50 -12.13
CA GLU A 86 -13.97 -11.49 -13.09
C GLU A 86 -15.47 -11.56 -13.43
N VAL A 87 -16.05 -12.77 -13.46
CA VAL A 87 -17.50 -12.97 -13.72
C VAL A 87 -18.38 -12.60 -12.52
N LEU A 88 -17.85 -12.62 -11.30
CA LEU A 88 -18.59 -12.34 -10.07
C LEU A 88 -18.36 -10.92 -9.55
N PHE A 89 -17.12 -10.44 -9.66
CA PHE A 89 -16.62 -9.17 -9.12
C PHE A 89 -15.55 -8.59 -10.06
N PRO A 90 -15.92 -8.07 -11.25
CA PRO A 90 -14.96 -7.40 -12.13
C PRO A 90 -14.44 -6.14 -11.43
N VAL A 91 -13.15 -6.12 -11.12
CA VAL A 91 -12.45 -5.02 -10.45
C VAL A 91 -11.28 -4.55 -11.31
N ARG A 92 -11.18 -3.22 -11.46
CA ARG A 92 -9.96 -2.52 -11.89
C ARG A 92 -9.68 -1.44 -10.84
N TYR A 93 -8.57 -1.57 -10.13
CA TYR A 93 -8.15 -0.66 -9.08
C TYR A 93 -6.79 -0.06 -9.40
N GLN A 94 -6.60 1.21 -9.07
CA GLN A 94 -5.31 1.89 -9.15
C GLN A 94 -5.15 2.87 -7.99
N TYR A 95 -4.11 2.68 -7.20
CA TYR A 95 -3.66 3.60 -6.16
C TYR A 95 -2.29 4.14 -6.56
N ARG A 96 -2.14 5.47 -6.61
CA ARG A 96 -0.89 6.13 -6.99
C ARG A 96 -0.51 7.14 -5.91
N SER A 97 0.68 6.99 -5.36
CA SER A 97 1.27 7.83 -4.32
C SER A 97 2.43 8.63 -4.88
N TRP A 98 2.54 9.87 -4.45
CA TRP A 98 3.69 10.75 -4.60
C TRP A 98 4.22 11.10 -3.21
N TYR A 99 5.49 10.79 -2.97
CA TYR A 99 6.11 10.88 -1.65
C TYR A 99 7.56 11.41 -1.75
N GLU A 100 8.05 12.06 -0.71
CA GLU A 100 9.41 12.62 -0.67
C GLU A 100 10.46 11.49 -0.77
N PRO A 101 11.62 11.67 -1.45
CA PRO A 101 12.44 10.54 -1.95
C PRO A 101 12.98 9.54 -0.92
N ASN A 102 13.02 9.92 0.35
CA ASN A 102 13.44 9.12 1.51
C ASN A 102 12.31 8.24 2.10
N GLY A 103 11.09 8.31 1.55
CA GLY A 103 9.89 7.68 2.10
C GLY A 103 9.20 8.47 3.23
N GLU A 104 9.82 9.54 3.73
CA GLU A 104 9.48 10.28 4.96
C GLU A 104 8.10 10.96 4.97
N ASN A 105 7.58 11.38 3.81
CA ASN A 105 6.29 12.08 3.72
C ASN A 105 5.55 11.75 2.44
N ALA A 106 4.25 11.48 2.54
CA ALA A 106 3.32 11.58 1.42
C ALA A 106 3.02 13.05 1.09
N LEU A 107 2.80 13.32 -0.19
CA LEU A 107 2.50 14.65 -0.74
C LEU A 107 1.15 14.66 -1.47
N LEU A 108 0.90 13.62 -2.27
CA LEU A 108 -0.33 13.44 -3.02
C LEU A 108 -0.63 11.95 -3.16
N VAL A 109 -1.90 11.58 -3.08
CA VAL A 109 -2.41 10.27 -3.47
C VAL A 109 -3.58 10.47 -4.43
N THR A 110 -3.70 9.57 -5.40
CA THR A 110 -4.89 9.44 -6.24
C THR A 110 -5.33 7.99 -6.28
N GLU A 111 -6.60 7.75 -6.00
CA GLU A 111 -7.23 6.44 -5.98
C GLU A 111 -8.32 6.36 -7.05
N SER A 112 -8.34 5.25 -7.79
CA SER A 112 -9.37 4.94 -8.78
C SER A 112 -9.83 3.51 -8.56
N LEU A 113 -11.13 3.31 -8.40
CA LEU A 113 -11.76 2.00 -8.36
C LEU A 113 -12.92 1.97 -9.36
N GLN A 114 -12.83 1.06 -10.31
CA GLN A 114 -13.94 0.62 -11.16
C GLN A 114 -14.36 -0.79 -10.74
N ALA A 115 -15.61 -0.92 -10.30
CA ALA A 115 -16.27 -2.19 -10.00
C ALA A 115 -17.76 -2.09 -10.40
N ASP A 116 -18.70 -2.38 -9.48
CA ASP A 116 -20.14 -2.04 -9.63
C ASP A 116 -20.35 -0.57 -10.02
N GLU A 117 -19.48 0.30 -9.49
CA GLU A 117 -19.49 1.76 -9.55
C GLU A 117 -18.06 2.24 -9.85
N ILE A 118 -17.91 3.45 -10.42
CA ILE A 118 -16.61 4.11 -10.56
C ILE A 118 -16.47 5.16 -9.46
N SER A 119 -15.49 5.03 -8.58
CA SER A 119 -15.10 6.06 -7.61
C SER A 119 -13.66 6.50 -7.88
N ASN A 120 -13.45 7.81 -8.07
CA ASN A 120 -12.12 8.41 -8.15
C ASN A 120 -11.97 9.43 -7.01
N GLU A 121 -10.84 9.37 -6.32
CA GLU A 121 -10.56 10.13 -5.10
C GLU A 121 -9.13 10.69 -5.17
N MET A 122 -8.89 11.85 -4.56
CA MET A 122 -7.57 12.46 -4.43
C MET A 122 -7.35 12.89 -2.98
N ILE A 123 -6.20 12.54 -2.40
CA ILE A 123 -5.81 12.97 -1.06
C ILE A 123 -4.56 13.84 -1.21
N TRP A 124 -4.65 15.10 -0.78
CA TRP A 124 -3.53 16.04 -0.78
C TRP A 124 -3.05 16.26 0.65
N PHE A 125 -1.73 16.21 0.82
CA PHE A 125 -1.04 16.44 2.08
C PHE A 125 -0.41 17.83 1.99
N ASP A 126 -1.14 18.86 2.42
CA ASP A 126 -0.56 20.20 2.54
C ASP A 126 0.43 20.19 3.71
N ARG A 127 1.72 20.10 3.38
CA ARG A 127 2.82 20.08 4.34
C ARG A 127 3.16 21.48 4.88
N ASP A 128 2.68 22.53 4.23
CA ASP A 128 2.98 23.91 4.56
C ASP A 128 1.92 24.46 5.53
N GLU A 129 0.62 24.20 5.31
CA GLU A 129 -0.44 24.41 6.31
C GLU A 129 -0.50 23.30 7.38
N GLY A 130 -0.03 22.08 7.08
CA GLY A 130 -0.09 20.93 7.99
C GLY A 130 -1.45 20.22 7.98
N VAL A 131 -2.10 20.15 6.81
CA VAL A 131 -3.50 19.75 6.62
C VAL A 131 -3.62 18.65 5.55
N GLY A 132 -4.38 17.61 5.86
CA GLY A 132 -4.80 16.57 4.92
C GLY A 132 -6.17 16.90 4.34
N HIS A 133 -6.25 17.00 3.02
CA HIS A 133 -7.50 17.23 2.27
C HIS A 133 -7.85 15.99 1.46
N ARG A 134 -9.14 15.63 1.37
CA ARG A 134 -9.64 14.58 0.46
C ARG A 134 -10.72 15.12 -0.45
N TYR A 135 -10.50 14.98 -1.74
CA TYR A 135 -11.40 15.38 -2.81
C TYR A 135 -12.02 14.13 -3.46
N GLU A 136 -13.34 14.14 -3.63
CA GLU A 136 -14.07 13.07 -4.34
C GLU A 136 -14.55 13.59 -5.69
N VAL A 137 -14.56 12.72 -6.71
CA VAL A 137 -15.23 12.98 -7.98
C VAL A 137 -16.74 12.92 -7.81
N LYS A 138 -17.42 14.01 -8.13
CA LYS A 138 -18.88 14.11 -8.18
C LYS A 138 -19.38 14.31 -9.62
N ALA A 139 -20.58 13.81 -9.90
CA ALA A 139 -21.22 13.91 -11.21
C ALA A 139 -21.69 15.34 -11.55
N THR A 140 -21.93 16.16 -10.54
CA THR A 140 -22.29 17.59 -10.64
C THR A 140 -21.56 18.38 -9.57
N ALA A 141 -21.25 19.64 -9.86
CA ALA A 141 -20.74 20.55 -8.83
C ALA A 141 -21.83 20.85 -7.79
N SER A 142 -21.44 20.95 -6.52
CA SER A 142 -22.25 21.60 -5.49
C SER A 142 -21.95 23.10 -5.43
N ASP A 143 -22.95 23.90 -5.09
CA ASP A 143 -22.76 25.34 -4.91
C ASP A 143 -21.89 25.57 -3.66
N GLY A 144 -20.88 26.45 -3.78
CA GLY A 144 -19.83 26.62 -2.77
C GLY A 144 -18.82 25.47 -2.61
N GLY A 145 -18.85 24.44 -3.46
CA GLY A 145 -17.92 23.30 -3.39
C GLY A 145 -16.45 23.70 -3.54
N LYS A 146 -15.65 23.57 -2.46
CA LYS A 146 -14.19 23.77 -2.48
C LYS A 146 -13.53 22.83 -3.49
N ARG A 147 -12.59 23.36 -4.27
CA ARG A 147 -11.80 22.63 -5.28
C ARG A 147 -10.32 22.63 -4.90
N PRO A 148 -9.54 21.61 -5.31
CA PRO A 148 -8.10 21.58 -5.07
C PRO A 148 -7.36 22.64 -5.92
N PRO A 149 -6.14 23.04 -5.52
CA PRO A 149 -5.27 23.90 -6.32
C PRO A 149 -5.07 23.39 -7.76
N LEU A 150 -5.01 24.34 -8.71
CA LEU A 150 -4.95 24.05 -10.15
C LEU A 150 -3.71 23.24 -10.57
N GLU A 151 -2.58 23.40 -9.86
CA GLU A 151 -1.37 22.61 -10.09
C GLU A 151 -1.52 21.12 -9.72
N LEU A 152 -2.37 20.79 -8.75
CA LEU A 152 -2.69 19.40 -8.39
C LEU A 152 -3.67 18.78 -9.37
N LEU A 153 -4.64 19.57 -9.87
CA LEU A 153 -5.56 19.14 -10.93
C LEU A 153 -4.82 18.64 -12.19
N GLN A 154 -3.66 19.22 -12.52
CA GLN A 154 -2.83 18.72 -13.63
C GLN A 154 -2.31 17.29 -13.37
N LYS A 155 -1.94 16.95 -12.13
CA LYS A 155 -1.46 15.61 -11.75
C LYS A 155 -2.59 14.58 -11.65
N PHE A 156 -3.81 15.04 -11.38
CA PHE A 156 -5.02 14.23 -11.48
C PHE A 156 -5.45 14.02 -12.94
N ALA A 157 -5.25 15.01 -13.82
CA ALA A 157 -5.59 14.92 -15.24
C ALA A 157 -4.78 13.85 -16.01
N ASP A 158 -3.56 13.52 -15.54
CA ASP A 158 -2.76 12.38 -16.02
C ASP A 158 -3.53 11.04 -15.96
N LEU A 159 -4.59 10.95 -15.14
CA LEU A 159 -5.45 9.77 -14.96
C LEU A 159 -6.64 9.73 -15.93
N GLN A 160 -6.76 10.72 -16.84
CA GLN A 160 -7.85 10.87 -17.82
C GLN A 160 -9.27 11.02 -17.23
N VAL A 161 -9.38 11.37 -15.94
CA VAL A 161 -10.66 11.51 -15.23
C VAL A 161 -11.32 12.86 -15.59
N TRP A 162 -12.04 12.88 -16.72
CA TRP A 162 -12.54 14.11 -17.34
C TRP A 162 -13.98 13.96 -17.88
N PRO A 163 -14.87 14.98 -17.79
CA PRO A 163 -14.77 16.23 -17.03
C PRO A 163 -15.45 16.07 -15.65
N ALA A 164 -14.79 15.40 -14.72
CA ALA A 164 -15.27 15.24 -13.35
C ALA A 164 -15.12 16.52 -12.53
N VAL A 165 -16.05 16.80 -11.61
CA VAL A 165 -15.84 17.84 -10.59
C VAL A 165 -15.23 17.19 -9.36
N LEU A 166 -13.96 17.50 -9.08
CA LEU A 166 -13.34 17.19 -7.79
C LEU A 166 -13.77 18.23 -6.75
N GLU A 167 -14.35 17.76 -5.65
CA GLU A 167 -14.77 18.62 -4.53
C GLU A 167 -14.30 18.07 -3.20
N GLU A 168 -13.95 18.96 -2.27
CA GLU A 168 -13.52 18.58 -0.93
C GLU A 168 -14.66 17.84 -0.21
N SER A 169 -14.35 16.63 0.26
CA SER A 169 -15.23 15.75 1.03
C SER A 169 -14.81 15.69 2.50
N TYR A 170 -13.53 15.97 2.79
CA TYR A 170 -12.96 15.92 4.13
C TYR A 170 -11.69 16.79 4.22
N GLN A 171 -11.47 17.38 5.39
CA GLN A 171 -10.27 18.16 5.75
C GLN A 171 -9.92 17.86 7.21
N GLN A 172 -8.65 17.60 7.52
CA GLN A 172 -8.18 17.36 8.88
C GLN A 172 -6.75 17.90 9.08
N GLY A 173 -6.43 18.43 10.26
CA GLY A 173 -5.05 18.74 10.63
C GLY A 173 -4.22 17.45 10.77
N ILE A 174 -3.15 17.33 9.99
CA ILE A 174 -2.19 16.21 10.02
C ILE A 174 -0.85 16.59 10.68
N GLY A 175 -0.63 17.87 10.96
CA GLY A 175 0.63 18.36 11.53
C GLY A 175 1.75 18.48 10.47
N ARG A 176 2.96 18.80 10.93
CA ARG A 176 4.15 19.00 10.07
C ARG A 176 5.24 17.94 10.26
N ASP A 177 5.10 17.07 11.26
CA ASP A 177 5.94 15.89 11.48
C ASP A 177 5.68 14.83 10.38
N GLU A 178 6.47 13.74 10.34
CA GLU A 178 6.32 12.67 9.34
C GLU A 178 4.85 12.28 9.14
N MET A 179 4.41 12.12 7.88
CA MET A 179 3.03 11.74 7.58
C MET A 179 2.97 10.91 6.30
N PHE A 180 2.54 9.67 6.43
CA PHE A 180 2.55 8.68 5.35
C PHE A 180 1.17 8.49 4.71
N ASP A 181 1.17 8.06 3.46
CA ASP A 181 0.16 7.19 2.87
C ASP A 181 0.62 5.72 2.87
N HIS A 182 -0.27 4.80 2.47
CA HIS A 182 -0.06 3.35 2.52
C HIS A 182 1.20 2.88 1.79
N LEU A 183 1.47 3.41 0.59
CA LEU A 183 2.65 3.07 -0.20
C LEU A 183 3.89 3.80 0.31
N SER A 184 3.79 5.07 0.72
CA SER A 184 4.94 5.77 1.31
C SER A 184 5.43 5.11 2.62
N MET A 185 4.51 4.62 3.48
CA MET A 185 4.84 3.87 4.69
C MET A 185 5.57 2.55 4.35
N MET A 186 5.10 1.83 3.32
CA MET A 186 5.78 0.63 2.84
C MET A 186 7.18 0.92 2.30
N GLN A 187 7.37 2.03 1.58
CA GLN A 187 8.69 2.41 1.08
C GLN A 187 9.60 2.95 2.21
N ARG A 188 9.05 3.60 3.24
CA ARG A 188 9.79 3.98 4.47
C ARG A 188 10.32 2.74 5.18
N LEU A 189 9.46 1.74 5.44
CA LEU A 189 9.84 0.47 6.08
C LEU A 189 10.97 -0.29 5.34
N ARG A 190 11.10 -0.10 4.02
CA ARG A 190 12.18 -0.72 3.23
C ARG A 190 13.53 -0.01 3.36
N VAL A 191 13.57 1.29 3.69
CA VAL A 191 14.81 2.07 3.82
C VAL A 191 15.26 2.33 5.26
N LEU A 192 14.39 2.12 6.26
CA LEU A 192 14.77 2.09 7.68
C LEU A 192 15.68 0.88 7.95
N ASP A 193 16.61 0.94 8.91
CA ASP A 193 17.29 -0.28 9.38
C ASP A 193 16.39 -1.07 10.37
N LEU A 194 15.59 -1.98 9.82
CA LEU A 194 14.68 -2.85 10.57
C LEU A 194 15.44 -4.04 11.14
N GLN A 195 15.33 -4.22 12.45
CA GLN A 195 15.97 -5.30 13.21
C GLN A 195 14.90 -6.11 13.97
N PRO A 196 15.00 -7.45 14.02
CA PRO A 196 14.04 -8.28 14.77
C PRO A 196 13.89 -7.86 16.23
N GLY A 197 12.65 -7.77 16.71
CA GLY A 197 12.31 -7.25 18.03
C GLY A 197 12.05 -5.74 18.09
N GLN A 198 12.31 -4.98 17.01
CA GLN A 198 11.86 -3.59 16.92
C GLN A 198 10.33 -3.49 16.86
N VAL A 199 9.80 -2.41 17.43
CA VAL A 199 8.41 -1.95 17.26
C VAL A 199 8.45 -0.49 16.83
N LEU A 200 7.74 -0.16 15.75
CA LEU A 200 7.64 1.19 15.19
C LEU A 200 6.17 1.63 15.15
N ASP A 201 5.91 2.91 15.45
CA ASP A 201 4.58 3.52 15.35
C ASP A 201 4.57 4.65 14.30
N LEU A 202 4.01 4.40 13.11
CA LEU A 202 4.17 5.25 11.91
C LEU A 202 2.88 6.00 11.52
N PRO A 203 2.76 7.34 11.59
CA PRO A 203 1.56 8.13 11.23
C PRO A 203 1.11 7.99 9.76
N VAL A 204 -0.14 7.58 9.50
CA VAL A 204 -0.66 7.30 8.14
C VAL A 204 -2.01 7.99 7.90
N PHE A 205 -2.09 9.06 7.12
CA PHE A 205 -3.37 9.71 6.82
C PHE A 205 -4.12 9.00 5.68
N THR A 206 -5.35 8.53 5.97
CA THR A 206 -6.18 7.74 5.04
C THR A 206 -7.12 8.59 4.18
N GLY A 207 -6.95 9.91 4.16
CA GLY A 207 -7.91 10.84 3.57
C GLY A 207 -9.20 11.04 4.35
N LYS A 208 -9.46 10.21 5.39
CA LYS A 208 -10.72 10.24 6.17
C LYS A 208 -10.52 10.40 7.69
N GLN A 209 -9.33 10.11 8.22
CA GLN A 209 -9.11 10.05 9.68
C GLN A 209 -7.60 10.06 10.08
N LEU A 210 -7.30 10.28 11.38
CA LEU A 210 -5.98 10.12 12.07
C LEU A 210 -5.74 9.08 13.42
N LYS A 211 -4.57 8.64 12.77
CA LYS A 211 -4.18 7.40 12.07
C LYS A 211 -2.62 7.31 11.98
N ASN A 212 -2.07 6.15 12.35
CA ASN A 212 -0.69 5.70 12.54
C ASN A 212 -0.67 4.15 12.61
N TYR A 213 0.48 3.48 12.46
CA TYR A 213 0.58 2.02 12.43
C TYR A 213 1.59 1.46 13.40
N ARG A 214 1.18 0.46 14.20
CA ARG A 214 2.14 -0.38 14.90
C ARG A 214 2.69 -1.45 13.95
N VAL A 215 4.01 -1.48 13.82
CA VAL A 215 4.77 -2.44 13.03
C VAL A 215 5.72 -3.17 13.96
N VAL A 216 5.48 -4.47 14.18
CA VAL A 216 6.37 -5.34 14.96
C VAL A 216 7.26 -6.12 13.98
N VAL A 217 8.56 -6.00 14.12
CA VAL A 217 9.56 -6.67 13.28
C VAL A 217 9.95 -8.01 13.89
N THR A 218 9.83 -9.07 13.13
CA THR A 218 10.27 -10.43 13.50
C THR A 218 11.10 -11.06 12.38
N SER A 219 11.88 -12.09 12.70
CA SER A 219 12.59 -12.90 11.71
C SER A 219 11.85 -14.22 11.50
N GLU A 220 11.67 -14.63 10.24
CA GLU A 220 11.12 -15.94 9.88
C GLU A 220 12.16 -16.75 9.08
N PRO A 221 12.69 -17.87 9.63
CA PRO A 221 13.72 -18.66 8.95
C PRO A 221 13.13 -19.41 7.76
N ILE A 222 13.85 -19.41 6.64
CA ILE A 222 13.51 -20.23 5.47
C ILE A 222 14.08 -21.64 5.69
N GLU A 223 13.24 -22.68 5.54
CA GLU A 223 13.69 -24.07 5.69
C GLU A 223 14.81 -24.41 4.68
N GLY A 224 15.82 -25.14 5.15
CA GLY A 224 16.98 -25.53 4.32
C GLY A 224 17.92 -24.38 3.93
N LYS A 225 17.76 -23.17 4.50
CA LYS A 225 18.66 -22.03 4.30
C LYS A 225 19.47 -21.69 5.55
N ALA A 226 20.45 -20.81 5.41
CA ALA A 226 21.18 -20.21 6.52
C ALA A 226 20.34 -19.13 7.21
N GLU A 227 20.65 -18.84 8.48
CA GLU A 227 19.95 -17.82 9.29
C GLU A 227 20.08 -16.41 8.70
N GLU A 228 21.20 -16.12 8.03
CA GLU A 228 21.44 -14.89 7.24
C GLU A 228 20.49 -14.72 6.04
N SER A 229 19.72 -15.75 5.68
CA SER A 229 18.68 -15.72 4.63
C SER A 229 17.25 -15.65 5.19
N ALA A 230 17.08 -15.48 6.51
CA ALA A 230 15.75 -15.39 7.13
C ALA A 230 15.00 -14.11 6.71
N LEU A 231 13.69 -14.22 6.52
CA LEU A 231 12.85 -13.14 6.02
C LEU A 231 12.50 -12.16 7.15
N LEU A 232 12.47 -10.86 6.85
CA LEU A 232 11.93 -9.86 7.77
C LEU A 232 10.40 -9.90 7.69
N LYS A 233 9.77 -10.47 8.72
CA LYS A 233 8.32 -10.56 8.87
C LYS A 233 7.82 -9.39 9.70
N LEU A 234 7.10 -8.50 9.03
CA LEU A 234 6.45 -7.34 9.63
C LEU A 234 5.00 -7.70 9.97
N GLN A 235 4.64 -7.64 11.27
CA GLN A 235 3.25 -7.68 11.71
C GLN A 235 2.74 -6.24 11.83
N ILE A 236 1.72 -5.89 11.05
CA ILE A 236 1.27 -4.52 10.81
C ILE A 236 -0.21 -4.41 11.21
N PHE A 237 -0.54 -3.61 12.22
CA PHE A 237 -1.91 -3.41 12.70
C PHE A 237 -2.18 -1.98 13.18
N SER A 238 -3.45 -1.59 13.11
CA SER A 238 -3.96 -0.39 13.78
C SER A 238 -4.10 -0.67 15.27
N TYR A 239 -3.50 0.17 16.10
CA TYR A 239 -3.51 0.13 17.56
C TYR A 239 -4.09 1.44 18.14
N ASP A 240 -5.31 1.44 18.66
CA ASP A 240 -5.80 2.62 19.39
C ASP A 240 -5.40 2.55 20.87
N ALA A 241 -4.43 3.38 21.27
CA ALA A 241 -3.92 3.44 22.63
C ALA A 241 -4.94 3.94 23.69
N ALA A 242 -6.09 4.50 23.28
CA ALA A 242 -7.15 4.91 24.18
C ALA A 242 -8.20 3.80 24.41
N GLU A 243 -8.37 2.88 23.45
CA GLU A 243 -9.32 1.76 23.53
C GLU A 243 -8.63 0.40 23.80
N ASP A 244 -7.29 0.36 23.68
CA ASP A 244 -6.41 -0.83 23.66
C ASP A 244 -6.81 -1.88 22.61
N ASP A 245 -7.50 -1.44 21.55
CA ASP A 245 -7.94 -2.30 20.45
C ASP A 245 -6.84 -2.47 19.38
N ALA A 246 -6.61 -3.72 19.00
CA ALA A 246 -5.75 -4.12 17.91
C ALA A 246 -6.64 -4.50 16.70
N GLY A 247 -6.87 -3.51 15.84
CA GLY A 247 -7.61 -3.70 14.60
C GLY A 247 -6.90 -4.61 13.59
N GLN A 248 -7.49 -4.76 12.40
CA GLN A 248 -7.16 -5.84 11.45
C GLN A 248 -5.65 -5.95 11.15
N ILE A 249 -5.07 -7.08 11.58
CA ILE A 249 -3.66 -7.42 11.38
C ILE A 249 -3.42 -7.75 9.90
N THR A 250 -2.22 -7.45 9.43
CA THR A 250 -1.66 -7.98 8.18
C THR A 250 -0.17 -8.22 8.35
N TYR A 251 0.32 -9.31 7.77
CA TYR A 251 1.71 -9.69 7.78
C TYR A 251 2.33 -9.43 6.42
N ILE A 252 3.58 -8.96 6.41
CA ILE A 252 4.35 -8.75 5.18
C ILE A 252 5.73 -9.36 5.38
N TRP A 253 6.19 -10.14 4.41
CA TRP A 253 7.53 -10.71 4.41
C TRP A 253 8.37 -9.95 3.39
N LEU A 254 9.47 -9.35 3.86
CA LEU A 254 10.48 -8.71 3.02
C LEU A 254 11.69 -9.65 2.86
N SER A 255 12.37 -9.56 1.73
CA SER A 255 13.68 -10.19 1.57
C SER A 255 14.72 -9.64 2.55
N ALA A 256 15.75 -10.45 2.84
CA ALA A 256 16.82 -10.11 3.79
C ALA A 256 17.85 -9.11 3.25
N ASP A 257 17.88 -8.90 1.93
CA ASP A 257 18.81 -8.00 1.23
C ASP A 257 18.43 -6.51 1.37
N ASP A 258 19.36 -5.63 1.00
CA ASP A 258 19.19 -4.16 1.07
C ASP A 258 18.03 -3.59 0.23
N GLN A 259 17.45 -4.35 -0.71
CA GLN A 259 16.27 -3.91 -1.48
C GLN A 259 14.96 -4.22 -0.75
N ARG A 260 14.98 -5.16 0.21
CA ARG A 260 13.86 -5.57 1.06
C ARG A 260 12.57 -5.71 0.28
N VAL A 261 12.63 -6.51 -0.79
CA VAL A 261 11.54 -6.71 -1.73
C VAL A 261 10.38 -7.37 -0.97
N PRO A 262 9.16 -6.80 -0.98
CA PRO A 262 8.01 -7.48 -0.41
C PRO A 262 7.69 -8.74 -1.22
N LEU A 263 7.84 -9.91 -0.59
CA LEU A 263 7.66 -11.22 -1.23
C LEU A 263 6.23 -11.74 -1.04
N ARG A 264 5.64 -11.47 0.12
CA ARG A 264 4.33 -11.98 0.53
C ARG A 264 3.59 -10.95 1.39
N PHE A 265 2.28 -10.87 1.22
CA PHE A 265 1.33 -10.18 2.10
C PHE A 265 0.26 -11.19 2.53
N TYR A 266 -0.14 -11.20 3.81
CA TYR A 266 -1.19 -12.08 4.33
C TYR A 266 -2.10 -11.34 5.31
N ALA A 267 -3.40 -11.40 5.09
CA ALA A 267 -4.38 -10.51 5.71
C ALA A 267 -5.66 -11.28 6.11
N GLU A 268 -5.82 -11.57 7.40
CA GLU A 268 -7.01 -12.22 7.94
C GLU A 268 -8.20 -11.25 8.07
N ARG A 269 -9.39 -11.71 7.73
CA ARG A 269 -10.66 -10.96 7.82
C ARG A 269 -11.75 -11.90 8.39
N ALA A 270 -12.82 -11.32 8.92
CA ALA A 270 -13.92 -12.09 9.54
C ALA A 270 -14.67 -13.07 8.59
N PHE A 271 -14.37 -13.07 7.29
CA PHE A 271 -14.97 -13.93 6.28
C PHE A 271 -13.98 -14.88 5.58
N GLY A 272 -12.68 -14.79 5.87
CA GLY A 272 -11.59 -15.52 5.19
C GLY A 272 -10.26 -14.77 5.28
N TYR A 273 -9.20 -15.32 4.67
CA TYR A 273 -7.95 -14.58 4.48
C TYR A 273 -7.78 -14.14 3.01
N LEU A 274 -7.07 -13.04 2.83
CA LEU A 274 -6.49 -12.60 1.57
C LEU A 274 -4.97 -12.77 1.64
N GLU A 275 -4.39 -13.20 0.54
CA GLU A 275 -2.96 -13.43 0.40
C GLU A 275 -2.48 -12.82 -0.92
N ALA A 276 -1.28 -12.25 -0.94
CA ALA A 276 -0.61 -11.82 -2.17
C ALA A 276 0.83 -12.34 -2.17
N VAL A 277 1.20 -13.14 -3.18
CA VAL A 277 2.55 -13.70 -3.34
C VAL A 277 3.18 -13.13 -4.61
N LEU A 278 4.45 -12.74 -4.53
CA LEU A 278 5.23 -12.25 -5.66
C LEU A 278 5.37 -13.36 -6.72
N GLU A 279 4.95 -13.10 -7.96
CA GLU A 279 5.15 -14.00 -9.11
C GLU A 279 6.44 -13.65 -9.86
N SER A 280 6.71 -12.35 -10.04
CA SER A 280 7.85 -11.85 -10.80
C SER A 280 8.19 -10.41 -10.43
N GLY A 281 9.41 -9.98 -10.71
CA GLY A 281 9.84 -8.61 -10.51
C GLY A 281 11.05 -8.23 -11.37
N GLU A 282 11.27 -6.92 -11.49
CA GLU A 282 12.46 -6.29 -12.05
C GLU A 282 12.86 -5.11 -11.17
N SER A 283 14.16 -4.91 -10.95
CA SER A 283 14.71 -3.84 -10.10
C SER A 283 15.97 -3.28 -10.74
N GLY A 284 16.12 -1.95 -10.77
CA GLY A 284 17.30 -1.27 -11.33
C GLY A 284 17.37 -1.21 -12.86
N GLY A 285 16.44 -1.84 -13.59
CA GLY A 285 16.37 -1.81 -15.06
C GLY A 285 17.13 -2.94 -15.77
N GLU A 286 17.73 -3.87 -15.03
CA GLU A 286 18.17 -5.16 -15.56
C GLU A 286 17.09 -6.22 -15.30
N SER A 287 16.77 -7.04 -16.31
CA SER A 287 15.81 -8.13 -16.17
C SER A 287 16.46 -9.30 -15.44
N LEU A 288 16.37 -9.28 -14.10
CA LEU A 288 16.87 -10.33 -13.22
C LEU A 288 16.03 -11.60 -13.38
N GLY A 289 16.38 -12.40 -14.39
CA GLY A 289 15.82 -13.72 -14.66
C GLY A 289 16.15 -14.73 -13.56
N GLY A 290 15.50 -14.60 -12.40
CA GLY A 290 15.75 -15.45 -11.24
C GLY A 290 15.42 -14.83 -9.88
N PHE A 291 14.21 -14.28 -9.68
CA PHE A 291 13.65 -14.11 -8.32
C PHE A 291 13.26 -15.45 -7.65
N THR A 292 13.38 -16.55 -8.41
CA THR A 292 13.08 -17.94 -8.00
C THR A 292 13.72 -18.41 -6.68
N PRO A 293 14.91 -17.99 -6.23
CA PRO A 293 15.42 -18.40 -4.92
C PRO A 293 14.53 -17.95 -3.73
N ALA A 294 13.77 -16.86 -3.91
CA ALA A 294 12.89 -16.27 -2.90
C ALA A 294 11.41 -16.65 -3.11
N THR A 295 10.96 -16.83 -4.36
CA THR A 295 9.58 -17.29 -4.63
C THR A 295 9.44 -18.82 -4.49
N ASN A 296 10.42 -19.62 -4.92
CA ASN A 296 10.40 -21.08 -4.70
C ASN A 296 10.57 -21.46 -3.22
N ALA A 297 11.01 -20.54 -2.34
CA ALA A 297 10.97 -20.73 -0.90
C ALA A 297 9.53 -20.84 -0.37
N PHE A 298 8.56 -20.19 -1.03
CA PHE A 298 7.14 -20.31 -0.70
C PHE A 298 6.44 -21.50 -1.40
N GLU A 299 6.88 -21.92 -2.59
CA GLU A 299 6.44 -23.20 -3.19
C GLU A 299 6.72 -24.41 -2.27
N GLN A 300 7.76 -24.34 -1.44
CA GLN A 300 8.07 -25.38 -0.45
C GLN A 300 7.26 -25.25 0.85
N LEU A 301 6.71 -24.07 1.17
CA LEU A 301 5.88 -23.86 2.35
C LEU A 301 4.43 -24.33 2.17
N GLU A 302 3.89 -24.34 0.94
CA GLU A 302 2.58 -24.96 0.66
C GLU A 302 2.58 -26.48 0.92
N ALA A 303 3.75 -27.14 0.91
CA ALA A 303 3.87 -28.59 1.10
C ALA A 303 3.66 -29.06 2.57
N PHE A 304 3.57 -28.15 3.55
CA PHE A 304 3.57 -28.47 4.98
C PHE A 304 2.35 -27.97 5.78
N TYR A 305 1.32 -27.43 5.11
CA TYR A 305 0.08 -26.95 5.74
C TYR A 305 -1.19 -27.70 5.29
N PHE A 306 -1.05 -28.99 4.94
CA PHE A 306 -2.14 -29.92 4.64
C PHE A 306 -1.97 -31.26 5.38
#